data_AF-A0A0H5BZ64-F1
#
_entry.id   AF-A0A0H5BZ64-F1
#
_cell.length_a   1.000
_cell.length_b   1.000
_cell.length_c   1.000
_cell.angle_alpha   90.00
_cell.angle_beta   90.00
_cell.angle_gamma   90.00
#
_symmetry.space_group_name_H-M   'P 1'
#
loop_
_entity.id
_entity.type
_entity.pdbx_description
1 polymer ?
#
loop_
_entity_poly.entity_id
_entity_poly.type
_entity_poly.pdbx_seq_one_letter_code
_entity_poly.pdbx_strand_id
1 'polypeptide(L)'
;MDICCGTGCIALTLKRQLGCEVVGVDISEEALELSRENSLRNGVEVQFMRCDVLSADAGDVLSGDAGDPSSAVAAQQFDLIVSNPPYISMDDYTSSEVAKSVKLYEPQLALVGGGEFYRVHVRAWL
;
A
#
# COMPACT_ATOMS: atom_id res chain seq x y z
N MET A 1 0.07 -7.83 5.93
CA MET A 1 0.26 -7.10 4.67
C MET A 1 0.28 -5.60 4.92
N ASP A 2 1.13 -4.86 4.21
CA ASP A 2 1.20 -3.39 4.20
C ASP A 2 0.76 -2.87 2.81
N ILE A 3 -0.40 -2.22 2.74
CA ILE A 3 -0.99 -1.71 1.49
C ILE A 3 -0.65 -0.24 1.28
N CYS A 4 -0.32 0.13 0.03
CA CYS A 4 0.22 1.44 -0.32
C CYS A 4 1.55 1.66 0.41
N CYS A 5 2.45 0.68 0.32
CA CYS A 5 3.63 0.62 1.17
C CYS A 5 4.63 1.75 0.91
N GLY A 6 4.56 2.42 -0.26
CA GLY A 6 5.43 3.55 -0.59
C GLY A 6 6.91 3.20 -0.42
N THR A 7 7.61 3.95 0.44
CA THR A 7 9.03 3.72 0.78
C THR A 7 9.30 2.42 1.54
N GLY A 8 8.27 1.68 1.92
CA GLY A 8 8.33 0.47 2.75
C GLY A 8 8.51 0.75 4.24
N CYS A 9 8.35 2.00 4.69
CA CYS A 9 8.68 2.38 6.07
C CYS A 9 7.89 1.58 7.12
N ILE A 10 6.60 1.33 6.89
CA ILE A 10 5.76 0.53 7.80
C ILE A 10 6.18 -0.93 7.74
N ALA A 11 6.20 -1.53 6.54
CA ALA A 11 6.59 -2.93 6.36
C ALA A 11 7.96 -3.27 6.98
N LEU A 12 8.98 -2.44 6.74
CA LEU A 12 10.33 -2.61 7.29
C LEU A 12 10.35 -2.48 8.81
N THR A 13 9.59 -1.52 9.35
CA THR A 13 9.48 -1.32 10.80
C THR A 13 8.84 -2.52 11.47
N LEU A 14 7.74 -3.05 10.91
CA LEU A 14 7.05 -4.23 11.43
C LEU A 14 7.97 -5.46 11.41
N LYS A 15 8.62 -5.73 10.27
CA LYS A 15 9.57 -6.85 10.15
C LYS A 15 10.69 -6.74 11.19
N ARG A 16 11.26 -5.55 11.37
CA ARG A 16 12.37 -5.31 12.31
C ARG A 16 11.95 -5.48 13.77
N GLN A 17 10.80 -4.94 14.15
CA GLN A 17 10.38 -4.86 15.56
C GLN A 17 9.70 -6.14 16.03
N LEU A 18 8.94 -6.80 15.16
CA LEU A 18 8.11 -7.95 15.50
C LEU A 18 8.66 -9.28 14.97
N GLY A 19 9.58 -9.24 13.99
CA GLY A 19 10.12 -10.45 13.36
C GLY A 19 9.10 -11.25 12.56
N CYS A 20 7.92 -10.70 12.28
CA CYS A 20 6.87 -11.36 11.52
C CYS A 20 7.16 -11.40 10.01
N GLU A 21 6.43 -12.20 9.25
CA GLU A 21 6.46 -12.10 7.79
C GLU A 21 5.63 -10.93 7.30
N VAL A 22 6.20 -10.16 6.36
CA VAL A 22 5.57 -8.95 5.85
C VAL A 22 5.66 -8.93 4.33
N VAL A 23 4.51 -8.73 3.72
CA VAL A 23 4.35 -8.41 2.30
C VAL A 23 3.91 -6.95 2.20
N GLY A 24 4.68 -6.14 1.49
CA GLY A 24 4.34 -4.76 1.13
C GLY A 24 3.85 -4.68 -0.32
N VAL A 25 2.75 -3.99 -0.55
CA VAL A 25 2.19 -3.82 -1.90
C VAL A 25 1.99 -2.34 -2.23
N ASP A 26 2.29 -1.99 -3.47
CA ASP A 26 2.05 -0.64 -4.01
C ASP A 26 1.74 -0.73 -5.51
N ILE A 27 1.01 0.25 -6.04
CA ILE A 27 0.72 0.33 -7.48
C ILE A 27 1.90 0.93 -8.26
N SER A 28 2.72 1.75 -7.59
CA SER A 28 3.87 2.45 -8.15
C SER A 28 5.13 1.58 -8.14
N GLU A 29 5.65 1.24 -9.32
CA GLU A 29 6.92 0.51 -9.40
C GLU A 29 8.09 1.34 -8.87
N GLU A 30 8.07 2.66 -9.06
CA GLU A 30 9.10 3.58 -8.52
C GLU A 30 9.14 3.52 -6.98
N ALA A 31 7.98 3.43 -6.34
CA ALA A 31 7.90 3.25 -4.89
C ALA A 31 8.46 1.88 -4.46
N LEU A 32 8.17 0.81 -5.23
CA LEU A 32 8.68 -0.53 -4.94
C LEU A 32 10.19 -0.67 -5.17
N GLU A 33 10.75 0.02 -6.14
CA GLU A 33 12.21 0.12 -6.31
C GLU A 33 12.85 0.77 -5.07
N LEU A 34 12.28 1.88 -4.61
CA LEU A 34 12.75 2.57 -3.41
C LEU A 34 12.56 1.72 -2.14
N SER A 35 11.47 0.97 -2.02
CA SER A 35 11.23 0.10 -0.86
C SER A 35 12.21 -1.07 -0.82
N ARG A 36 12.52 -1.68 -1.96
CA ARG A 36 13.57 -2.70 -2.10
C ARG A 36 14.95 -2.14 -1.78
N GLU A 37 15.25 -0.91 -2.23
CA GLU A 37 16.50 -0.24 -1.87
C GLU A 37 16.57 0.01 -0.35
N ASN A 38 15.49 0.49 0.28
CA ASN A 38 15.43 0.70 1.72
C ASN A 38 15.56 -0.61 2.50
N SER A 39 14.96 -1.70 2.00
CA SER A 39 15.13 -3.05 2.54
C SER A 39 16.60 -3.46 2.58
N LEU A 40 17.30 -3.30 1.46
CA LEU A 40 18.73 -3.59 1.36
C LEU A 40 19.56 -2.70 2.29
N ARG A 41 19.33 -1.38 2.26
CA ARG A 41 20.05 -0.40 3.09
C ARG A 41 19.92 -0.66 4.58
N ASN A 42 18.76 -1.16 5.01
CA ASN A 42 18.52 -1.48 6.41
C ASN A 42 18.88 -2.94 6.76
N GLY A 43 19.15 -3.80 5.78
CA GLY A 43 19.34 -5.23 6.03
C GLY A 43 18.10 -5.90 6.62
N VAL A 44 16.92 -5.54 6.12
CA VAL A 44 15.62 -6.10 6.55
C VAL A 44 14.93 -6.68 5.34
N GLU A 45 14.78 -8.00 5.30
CA GLU A 45 14.14 -8.67 4.17
C GLU A 45 12.62 -8.59 4.26
N VAL A 46 12.00 -7.96 3.25
CA VAL A 46 10.55 -7.83 3.09
C VAL A 46 10.20 -8.11 1.63
N GLN A 47 9.12 -8.83 1.41
CA GLN A 47 8.62 -9.08 0.06
C GLN A 47 7.83 -7.86 -0.42
N PHE A 48 8.23 -7.29 -1.57
CA PHE A 48 7.54 -6.16 -2.19
C PHE A 48 7.02 -6.53 -3.57
N MET A 49 5.75 -6.26 -3.83
CA MET A 49 5.11 -6.60 -5.09
C MET A 49 4.12 -5.55 -5.57
N ARG A 50 3.99 -5.46 -6.88
CA ARG A 50 3.08 -4.51 -7.52
C ARG A 50 1.65 -5.01 -7.45
N CYS A 51 0.75 -4.16 -7.00
CA CYS A 51 -0.67 -4.47 -6.88
C CYS A 51 -1.50 -3.20 -7.07
N ASP A 52 -2.49 -3.25 -7.95
CA ASP A 52 -3.55 -2.24 -7.99
C ASP A 52 -4.69 -2.70 -7.07
N VAL A 53 -4.73 -2.10 -5.88
CA VAL A 53 -5.71 -2.44 -4.85
C VAL A 53 -7.10 -1.84 -5.11
N LEU A 54 -7.27 -1.00 -6.13
CA LEU A 54 -8.60 -0.48 -6.51
C LEU A 54 -9.19 -1.23 -7.70
N SER A 55 -8.42 -2.09 -8.36
CA SER A 55 -8.90 -2.90 -9.49
C SER A 55 -10.09 -3.78 -9.09
N ALA A 56 -10.96 -4.13 -10.04
CA ALA A 56 -12.09 -5.02 -9.79
C ALA A 56 -11.65 -6.39 -9.23
N ASP A 57 -10.42 -6.81 -9.57
CA ASP A 57 -9.75 -8.01 -9.09
C ASP A 57 -9.10 -7.81 -7.71
N ALA A 58 -9.06 -6.58 -7.18
CA ALA A 58 -8.54 -6.30 -5.84
C ALA A 58 -9.48 -6.75 -4.71
N GLY A 59 -10.74 -7.05 -5.04
CA GLY A 59 -11.60 -7.84 -4.16
C GLY A 59 -10.89 -9.12 -3.74
N ASP A 60 -10.19 -9.79 -4.67
CA ASP A 60 -9.48 -11.06 -4.44
C ASP A 60 -8.18 -10.89 -3.65
N VAL A 61 -7.52 -9.73 -3.76
CA VAL A 61 -6.31 -9.41 -2.96
C VAL A 61 -6.60 -9.46 -1.45
N LEU A 62 -7.85 -9.20 -1.06
CA LEU A 62 -8.28 -9.17 0.34
C LEU A 62 -9.26 -10.29 0.73
N SER A 63 -10.06 -10.80 -0.21
CA SER A 63 -11.15 -11.72 0.08
C SER A 63 -10.71 -13.18 0.20
N GLY A 64 -9.53 -13.55 -0.27
CA GLY A 64 -9.05 -14.94 -0.26
C GLY A 64 -9.90 -15.91 -1.08
N ASP A 65 -10.86 -15.41 -1.88
CA ASP A 65 -11.63 -16.22 -2.82
C ASP A 65 -10.85 -16.27 -4.14
N ALA A 66 -10.20 -17.42 -4.36
CA ALA A 66 -9.29 -17.64 -5.49
C ALA A 66 -10.07 -17.83 -6.80
N GLY A 67 -10.62 -16.74 -7.33
CA GLY A 67 -11.20 -16.72 -8.69
C GLY A 67 -10.12 -16.61 -9.77
N ASP A 68 -9.08 -15.80 -9.52
CA ASP A 68 -7.94 -15.61 -10.43
C ASP A 68 -6.58 -15.93 -9.74
N PRO A 69 -5.92 -17.06 -10.07
CA PRO A 69 -4.62 -17.44 -9.54
C PRO A 69 -3.44 -16.57 -10.03
N SER A 70 -3.66 -15.57 -10.90
CA SER A 70 -2.60 -14.71 -11.42
C SER A 70 -2.18 -13.59 -10.46
N SER A 71 -2.93 -13.33 -9.38
CA SER A 71 -2.51 -12.43 -8.31
C SER A 71 -1.91 -13.23 -7.14
N ALA A 72 -0.58 -13.32 -7.09
CA ALA A 72 0.15 -14.06 -6.05
C ALA A 72 -0.13 -13.57 -4.59
N VAL A 73 -0.81 -12.42 -4.43
CA VAL A 73 -1.26 -11.88 -3.14
C VAL A 73 -2.58 -12.52 -2.67
N ALA A 74 -3.53 -12.78 -3.57
CA ALA A 74 -4.88 -13.23 -3.23
C ALA A 74 -4.92 -14.63 -2.58
N ALA A 75 -3.90 -15.46 -2.85
CA ALA A 75 -3.81 -16.80 -2.29
C ALA A 75 -3.27 -16.84 -0.83
N GLN A 76 -2.86 -15.69 -0.26
CA GLN A 76 -2.29 -15.62 1.08
C GLN A 76 -3.31 -15.05 2.09
N GLN A 77 -3.56 -15.79 3.16
CA GLN A 77 -4.25 -15.26 4.34
C GLN A 77 -3.26 -14.44 5.17
N PHE A 78 -3.69 -13.26 5.62
CA PHE A 78 -2.90 -12.38 6.48
C PHE A 78 -3.56 -12.25 7.85
N ASP A 79 -2.78 -12.30 8.93
CA ASP A 79 -3.28 -12.04 10.30
C ASP A 79 -3.56 -10.55 10.56
N LEU A 80 -2.84 -9.68 9.85
CA LEU A 80 -2.90 -8.23 10.01
C LEU A 80 -2.73 -7.55 8.66
N ILE A 81 -3.62 -6.60 8.38
CA ILE A 81 -3.47 -5.64 7.28
C ILE A 81 -3.31 -4.24 7.84
N VAL A 82 -2.28 -3.55 7.36
CA VAL A 82 -2.03 -2.14 7.64
C VAL A 82 -1.98 -1.37 6.33
N SER A 83 -2.31 -0.09 6.37
CA SER A 83 -2.21 0.79 5.22
C SER A 83 -2.11 2.25 5.65
N ASN A 84 -1.34 3.03 4.88
CA ASN A 84 -1.42 4.48 4.85
C ASN A 84 -1.80 4.91 3.43
N PRO A 85 -3.08 4.77 3.03
CA PRO A 85 -3.51 5.02 1.66
C PRO A 85 -3.57 6.53 1.39
N PRO A 86 -3.65 6.97 0.13
CA PRO A 86 -4.00 8.36 -0.18
C PRO A 86 -5.42 8.66 0.33
N TYR A 87 -5.57 9.72 1.15
CA TYR A 87 -6.83 10.09 1.80
C TYR A 87 -7.22 11.56 1.61
N ILE A 88 -6.39 12.36 0.95
CA ILE A 88 -6.67 13.79 0.74
C ILE A 88 -7.69 13.92 -0.39
N SER A 89 -8.76 14.70 -0.19
CA SER A 89 -9.73 14.97 -1.25
C SER A 89 -9.12 15.92 -2.30
N MET A 90 -9.65 15.92 -3.53
CA MET A 90 -9.17 16.86 -4.55
C MET A 90 -9.42 18.32 -4.16
N ASP A 91 -10.51 18.59 -3.43
CA ASP A 91 -10.83 19.92 -2.92
C ASP A 91 -9.79 20.38 -1.90
N ASP A 92 -9.43 19.52 -0.93
CA ASP A 92 -8.40 19.84 0.07
C ASP A 92 -7.02 19.96 -0.58
N TYR A 93 -6.72 19.10 -1.56
CA TYR A 93 -5.46 19.14 -2.31
C TYR A 93 -5.30 20.45 -3.10
N THR A 94 -6.38 21.04 -3.61
CA THR A 94 -6.32 22.33 -4.31
C THR A 94 -6.38 23.53 -3.36
N SER A 95 -6.92 23.35 -2.15
CA SER A 95 -6.99 24.38 -1.10
C SER A 95 -5.62 24.80 -0.54
N SER A 96 -5.59 25.79 0.35
CA SER A 96 -4.39 26.15 1.10
C SER A 96 -4.07 25.23 2.28
N GLU A 97 -4.91 24.23 2.58
CA GLU A 97 -4.75 23.35 3.73
C GLU A 97 -3.60 22.36 3.56
N VAL A 98 -3.36 21.89 2.32
CA VAL A 98 -2.18 21.08 2.01
C VAL A 98 -0.96 21.98 1.80
N ALA A 99 0.10 21.71 2.55
CA ALA A 99 1.33 22.48 2.48
C ALA A 99 1.93 22.48 1.06
N LYS A 100 2.47 23.63 0.63
CA LYS A 100 3.06 23.78 -0.71
C LYS A 100 4.18 22.78 -0.98
N SER A 101 5.00 22.47 0.03
CA SER A 101 6.09 21.48 -0.10
C SER A 101 5.55 20.09 -0.44
N VAL A 102 4.45 19.67 0.19
CA VAL A 102 3.82 18.37 -0.07
C VAL A 102 3.37 18.29 -1.53
N LYS A 103 2.70 19.32 -2.04
CA LYS A 103 2.24 19.38 -3.45
C LYS A 103 3.39 19.40 -4.47
N LEU A 104 4.57 19.87 -4.08
CA LEU A 104 5.71 20.05 -4.99
C LEU A 104 6.66 18.85 -4.99
N TYR A 105 6.75 18.11 -3.89
CA TYR A 105 7.77 17.08 -3.70
C TYR A 105 7.21 15.67 -3.49
N GLU A 106 5.92 15.53 -3.20
CA GLU A 106 5.27 14.22 -3.10
C GLU A 106 4.42 13.93 -4.34
N PRO A 107 4.44 12.69 -4.86
CA PRO A 107 3.60 12.31 -5.98
C PRO A 107 2.12 12.48 -5.62
N GLN A 108 1.33 13.06 -6.52
CA GLN A 108 -0.12 13.23 -6.30
C GLN A 108 -0.83 11.88 -6.00
N LEU A 109 -0.34 10.78 -6.61
CA LEU A 109 -0.84 9.42 -6.39
C LEU A 109 -0.72 8.96 -4.91
N ALA A 110 0.27 9.48 -4.18
CA ALA A 110 0.46 9.17 -2.76
C ALA A 110 -0.43 10.03 -1.84
N LEU A 111 -1.07 11.08 -2.38
CA LEU A 111 -1.79 12.08 -1.60
C LEU A 111 -3.30 12.01 -1.81
N VAL A 112 -3.73 12.03 -3.07
CA VAL A 112 -5.13 12.27 -3.41
C VAL A 112 -5.90 10.96 -3.52
N GLY A 113 -6.94 10.81 -2.70
CA GLY A 113 -7.80 9.62 -2.68
C GLY A 113 -9.25 9.96 -2.35
N GLY A 114 -10.18 9.62 -3.23
CA GLY A 114 -11.61 9.93 -3.11
C GLY A 114 -12.41 8.99 -2.20
N GLY A 115 -11.77 8.40 -1.19
CA GLY A 115 -12.39 7.41 -0.28
C GLY A 115 -12.68 6.03 -0.90
N GLU A 116 -12.29 5.81 -2.16
CA GLU A 116 -12.49 4.54 -2.87
C GLU A 116 -11.79 3.37 -2.19
N PHE A 117 -10.56 3.59 -1.70
CA PHE A 117 -9.83 2.63 -0.88
C PHE A 117 -10.69 2.07 0.27
N TYR A 118 -11.32 2.95 1.05
CA TYR A 118 -12.16 2.54 2.17
C TYR A 118 -13.41 1.80 1.71
N ARG A 119 -14.01 2.22 0.58
CA ARG A 119 -15.20 1.56 0.02
C ARG A 119 -14.92 0.13 -0.44
N VAL A 120 -13.75 -0.11 -1.04
CA VAL A 120 -13.35 -1.42 -1.56
C VAL A 120 -12.90 -2.35 -0.42
N HIS A 121 -12.02 -1.86 0.45
CA HIS A 121 -11.29 -2.76 1.37
C HIS A 121 -11.94 -2.94 2.73
N VAL A 122 -12.58 -1.91 3.29
CA VAL A 122 -13.18 -2.02 4.64
C VAL A 122 -14.32 -3.04 4.64
N ARG A 123 -15.08 -3.12 3.54
CA ARG A 123 -16.17 -4.10 3.38
C ARG A 123 -15.70 -5.51 3.03
N ALA A 124 -14.52 -5.65 2.45
CA ALA A 124 -13.98 -6.95 2.09
C ALA A 124 -13.36 -7.68 3.29
N TRP A 125 -13.00 -6.94 4.34
CA TRP A 125 -12.29 -7.46 5.52
C TRP A 125 -13.09 -7.45 6.83
N LEU A 126 -14.22 -6.73 6.91
CA LEU A 126 -15.16 -6.72 8.03
C LEU A 126 -16.49 -7.35 7.63
#